data_AF-A0A1Q7G9J3-F1
#
_entry.id   AF-A0A1Q7G9J3-F1
#
_cell.length_a   1.000
_cell.length_b   1.000
_cell.length_c   1.000
_cell.angle_alpha   90.00
_cell.angle_beta   90.00
_cell.angle_gamma   90.00
#
_symmetry.space_group_name_H-M   'P 1'
#
loop_
_entity.id
_entity.type
_entity.pdbx_description
1 polymer ?
#
loop_
_entity_poly.entity_id
_entity_poly.type
_entity_poly.pdbx_seq_one_letter_code
_entity_poly.pdbx_strand_id
1 'polypeptide(L)'
;MTTVTSEQVLDSLKQCMDPEIPINIVDMGLIYGVDVRENNKIDIKMTMTTRGCPLHDTLVNDVKRYVNKVPGVTDVNIEIVWEPPWTPERMSEAGKKLINYGKQQTIAPINYETVMPQGMGSLVKQEDGSLVLMNENQQGFMVNDAIIDFWRLCNGQRKITDLVEMFAQKIGLQRGQVEKEVLQLIQQLRDGGLVSIQEPEVSNVQFKK
;
A
#
# COMPACT_ATOMS: atom_id res chain seq x y z
N MET A 1 -40.92 -2.56 11.17
CA MET A 1 -39.62 -1.93 10.87
C MET A 1 -38.86 -2.90 9.99
N THR A 2 -38.23 -2.43 8.91
CA THR A 2 -37.43 -3.30 8.03
C THR A 2 -36.18 -3.73 8.79
N THR A 3 -35.97 -5.03 8.92
CA THR A 3 -34.76 -5.58 9.56
C THR A 3 -33.58 -5.38 8.63
N VAL A 4 -32.50 -4.77 9.13
CA VAL A 4 -31.25 -4.61 8.37
C VAL A 4 -30.54 -5.96 8.32
N THR A 5 -29.93 -6.31 7.19
CA THR A 5 -29.10 -7.51 7.08
C THR A 5 -27.61 -7.18 7.10
N SER A 6 -26.78 -8.14 7.53
CA SER A 6 -25.32 -8.00 7.48
C SER A 6 -24.81 -7.80 6.05
N GLU A 7 -25.49 -8.38 5.06
CA GLU A 7 -25.16 -8.21 3.64
C GLU A 7 -25.37 -6.76 3.17
N GLN A 8 -26.48 -6.12 3.57
CA GLN A 8 -26.71 -4.70 3.26
C GLN A 8 -25.64 -3.77 3.87
N VAL A 9 -25.17 -4.11 5.08
CA VAL A 9 -24.07 -3.40 5.73
C VAL A 9 -22.77 -3.60 4.95
N LEU A 10 -22.42 -4.85 4.62
CA LEU A 10 -21.22 -5.17 3.84
C LEU A 10 -21.22 -4.49 2.46
N ASP A 11 -22.36 -4.44 1.78
CA ASP A 11 -22.48 -3.76 0.49
C ASP A 11 -22.30 -2.24 0.60
N SER A 12 -22.74 -1.63 1.69
CA SER A 12 -22.42 -0.23 1.98
C SER A 12 -20.93 -0.02 2.24
N LEU A 13 -20.30 -0.91 2.99
CA LEU A 13 -18.87 -0.86 3.32
C LEU A 13 -17.95 -1.07 2.11
N LYS A 14 -18.41 -1.73 1.04
CA LYS A 14 -17.66 -1.80 -0.24
C LYS A 14 -17.43 -0.42 -0.88
N GLN A 15 -18.16 0.61 -0.46
CA GLN A 15 -17.95 1.99 -0.92
C GLN A 15 -16.87 2.73 -0.10
N CYS A 16 -16.43 2.14 1.03
CA CYS A 16 -15.39 2.68 1.87
C CYS A 16 -14.03 2.17 1.39
N MET A 17 -13.19 3.08 0.89
CA MET A 17 -11.84 2.77 0.39
C MET A 17 -10.81 2.93 1.50
N ASP A 18 -9.77 2.09 1.49
CA ASP A 18 -8.59 2.32 2.31
C ASP A 18 -7.84 3.57 1.80
N PRO A 19 -7.36 4.45 2.70
CA PRO A 19 -6.73 5.71 2.31
C PRO A 19 -5.32 5.54 1.74
N GLU A 20 -4.65 4.42 1.98
CA GLU A 20 -3.30 4.14 1.51
C GLU A 20 -3.30 3.29 0.24
N ILE A 21 -4.22 2.32 0.16
CA ILE A 21 -4.36 1.39 -0.97
C ILE A 21 -5.78 1.55 -1.53
N PRO A 22 -5.97 1.86 -2.83
CA PRO A 22 -7.29 2.14 -3.42
C PRO A 22 -8.14 0.85 -3.63
N ILE A 23 -8.34 0.09 -2.57
CA ILE A 23 -9.17 -1.11 -2.46
C ILE A 23 -10.17 -0.87 -1.35
N ASN A 24 -11.40 -1.37 -1.51
CA ASN A 24 -12.40 -1.24 -0.45
C ASN A 24 -12.07 -2.15 0.74
N ILE A 25 -12.45 -1.71 1.94
CA ILE A 25 -12.08 -2.38 3.18
C ILE A 25 -12.66 -3.81 3.33
N VAL A 26 -13.72 -4.14 2.58
CA VAL A 26 -14.31 -5.48 2.56
C VAL A 26 -13.42 -6.41 1.76
N ASP A 27 -13.04 -6.02 0.54
CA ASP A 27 -12.11 -6.77 -0.31
C ASP A 27 -10.69 -6.80 0.26
N MET A 28 -10.31 -5.78 1.02
CA MET A 28 -9.05 -5.76 1.75
C MET A 28 -9.06 -6.76 2.93
N GLY A 29 -10.22 -7.26 3.34
CA GLY A 29 -10.36 -8.20 4.45
C GLY A 29 -10.16 -7.55 5.82
N LEU A 30 -10.44 -6.24 5.95
CA LEU A 30 -10.35 -5.53 7.22
C LEU A 30 -11.58 -5.74 8.12
N ILE A 31 -12.71 -6.14 7.55
CA ILE A 31 -13.94 -6.44 8.29
C ILE A 31 -13.92 -7.90 8.75
N TYR A 32 -13.85 -8.12 10.06
CA TYR A 32 -13.81 -9.46 10.67
C TYR A 32 -15.19 -9.97 11.05
N GLY A 33 -16.14 -9.07 11.31
CA GLY A 33 -17.50 -9.45 11.63
C GLY A 33 -18.45 -8.26 11.58
N VAL A 34 -19.70 -8.55 11.20
CA VAL A 34 -20.82 -7.62 11.25
C VAL A 34 -21.97 -8.34 11.93
N ASP A 35 -22.34 -7.87 13.12
CA ASP A 35 -23.48 -8.38 13.89
C ASP A 35 -24.61 -7.35 13.87
N VAL A 36 -25.76 -7.75 13.34
CA VAL A 36 -27.00 -6.95 13.45
C VAL A 36 -27.69 -7.32 14.75
N ARG A 37 -27.73 -6.37 15.69
CA ARG A 37 -28.37 -6.50 17.01
C ARG A 37 -29.85 -6.13 16.95
N GLU A 38 -30.51 -6.28 18.09
CA GLU A 38 -31.86 -5.76 18.31
C GLU A 38 -31.95 -4.27 17.93
N ASN A 39 -33.12 -3.85 17.46
CA ASN A 39 -33.38 -2.48 16.99
C ASN A 39 -32.48 -2.03 15.82
N ASN A 40 -31.91 -2.93 15.02
CA ASN A 40 -31.01 -2.61 13.90
C ASN A 40 -29.76 -1.80 14.32
N LYS A 41 -29.25 -2.03 15.54
CA LYS A 41 -27.92 -1.57 15.93
C LYS A 41 -26.87 -2.48 15.29
N ILE A 42 -25.83 -1.89 14.71
CA ILE A 42 -24.78 -2.62 13.99
C ILE A 42 -23.51 -2.62 14.81
N ASP A 43 -23.02 -3.80 15.17
CA ASP A 43 -21.70 -3.98 15.76
C ASP A 43 -20.74 -4.50 14.69
N ILE A 44 -19.63 -3.78 14.49
CA ILE A 44 -18.60 -4.14 13.50
C ILE A 44 -17.30 -4.42 14.23
N LYS A 45 -16.74 -5.61 14.00
CA LYS A 45 -15.35 -5.92 14.36
C LYS A 45 -14.49 -5.73 13.14
N MET A 46 -13.49 -4.86 13.23
CA MET A 46 -12.55 -4.62 12.15
C MET A 46 -11.11 -4.52 12.65
N THR A 47 -10.17 -4.59 11.74
CA THR A 47 -8.74 -4.43 12.01
C THR A 47 -8.14 -3.39 11.06
N MET A 48 -6.83 -3.15 11.18
CA MET A 48 -6.06 -2.24 10.33
C MET A 48 -4.82 -2.94 9.79
N THR A 49 -4.26 -2.41 8.70
CA THR A 49 -3.01 -2.91 8.10
C THR A 49 -1.80 -2.69 9.01
N THR A 50 -1.79 -1.61 9.79
CA THR A 50 -0.69 -1.25 10.71
C THR A 50 -1.23 -0.72 12.05
N ARG A 51 -0.40 -0.71 13.10
CA ARG A 51 -0.75 -0.14 14.42
C ARG A 51 -0.27 1.31 14.50
N GLY A 52 -1.11 2.19 15.04
CA GLY A 52 -0.72 3.57 15.37
C GLY A 52 -0.74 4.60 14.22
N CYS A 53 -1.33 4.28 13.06
CA CYS A 53 -1.50 5.26 11.98
C CYS A 53 -2.60 6.28 12.35
N PRO A 54 -2.37 7.60 12.20
CA PRO A 54 -3.37 8.64 12.47
C PRO A 54 -4.58 8.55 11.52
N LEU A 55 -4.47 7.81 10.41
CA LEU A 55 -5.56 7.60 9.44
C LEU A 55 -6.65 6.64 9.95
N HIS A 56 -6.41 5.90 11.03
CA HIS A 56 -7.41 4.98 11.58
C HIS A 56 -8.71 5.68 11.98
N ASP A 57 -8.61 6.86 12.60
CA ASP A 57 -9.79 7.61 13.02
C ASP A 57 -10.63 8.06 11.81
N THR A 58 -9.97 8.45 10.72
CA THR A 58 -10.63 8.77 9.45
C THR A 58 -11.38 7.57 8.92
N LEU A 59 -10.73 6.39 8.86
CA LEU A 59 -11.35 5.19 8.33
C LEU A 59 -12.53 4.73 9.20
N VAL A 60 -12.40 4.77 10.53
CA VAL A 60 -13.48 4.46 11.46
C VAL A 60 -14.68 5.40 11.26
N ASN A 61 -14.42 6.69 11.07
CA ASN A 61 -15.47 7.67 10.81
C ASN A 61 -16.17 7.41 9.47
N ASP A 62 -15.42 7.07 8.42
CA ASP A 62 -16.00 6.71 7.13
C ASP A 62 -16.84 5.43 7.22
N VAL A 63 -16.35 4.39 7.89
CA VAL A 63 -17.12 3.17 8.16
C VAL A 63 -18.45 3.51 8.83
N LYS A 64 -18.42 4.29 9.92
CA LYS A 64 -19.66 4.75 10.59
C LYS A 64 -20.56 5.51 9.62
N ARG A 65 -20.01 6.41 8.82
CA ARG A 65 -20.76 7.24 7.87
C ARG A 65 -21.44 6.39 6.79
N TYR A 66 -20.76 5.39 6.23
CA TYR A 66 -21.33 4.51 5.21
C TYR A 66 -22.42 3.60 5.80
N VAL A 67 -22.19 3.02 6.98
CA VAL A 67 -23.18 2.13 7.62
C VAL A 67 -24.43 2.89 8.04
N ASN A 68 -24.29 4.11 8.58
CA ASN A 68 -25.44 4.96 8.94
C ASN A 68 -26.30 5.37 7.74
N LYS A 69 -25.81 5.26 6.49
CA LYS A 69 -26.62 5.52 5.29
C LYS A 69 -27.53 4.33 4.93
N VAL A 70 -27.32 3.15 5.53
CA VAL A 70 -28.15 1.98 5.27
C VAL A 70 -29.54 2.21 5.90
N PRO A 71 -30.63 2.16 5.12
CA PRO A 71 -31.96 2.42 5.63
C PRO A 71 -32.34 1.48 6.79
N GLY A 72 -32.72 2.07 7.92
CA GLY A 72 -33.16 1.32 9.10
C GLY A 72 -32.07 1.07 10.15
N VAL A 73 -30.80 1.41 9.87
CA VAL A 73 -29.74 1.42 10.90
C VAL A 73 -30.05 2.48 11.94
N THR A 74 -29.93 2.13 13.22
CA THR A 74 -30.21 3.03 14.35
C THR A 74 -28.96 3.51 15.06
N ASP A 75 -27.93 2.68 15.13
CA ASP A 75 -26.65 2.97 15.77
C ASP A 75 -25.55 2.08 15.19
N VAL A 76 -24.30 2.53 15.26
CA VAL A 76 -23.13 1.82 14.74
C VAL A 76 -22.01 1.85 15.77
N ASN A 77 -21.67 0.67 16.29
CA ASN A 77 -20.53 0.46 17.15
C ASN A 77 -19.39 -0.20 16.36
N ILE A 78 -18.18 0.31 16.52
CA ILE A 78 -16.98 -0.22 15.86
C ILE A 78 -15.98 -0.63 16.93
N GLU A 79 -15.57 -1.89 16.90
CA GLU A 79 -14.50 -2.44 17.72
C GLU A 79 -13.29 -2.72 16.82
N ILE A 80 -12.17 -2.05 17.12
CA ILE A 80 -10.89 -2.34 16.47
C ILE A 80 -10.23 -3.49 17.22
N VAL A 81 -10.01 -4.60 16.53
CA VAL A 81 -9.31 -5.77 17.05
C VAL A 81 -7.96 -5.92 16.34
N TRP A 82 -6.96 -6.38 17.10
CA TRP A 82 -5.62 -6.64 16.58
C TRP A 82 -5.28 -8.13 16.50
N GLU A 83 -6.18 -8.97 17.04
CA GLU A 83 -6.05 -10.42 17.01
C GLU A 83 -7.32 -11.02 16.38
N PRO A 84 -7.18 -11.87 15.35
CA PRO A 84 -5.92 -12.19 14.66
C PRO A 84 -5.34 -10.97 13.90
N PRO A 85 -4.01 -10.85 13.76
CA PRO A 85 -3.43 -9.77 12.96
C PRO A 85 -3.87 -9.88 11.51
N TRP A 86 -3.99 -8.73 10.85
CA TRP A 86 -4.26 -8.71 9.43
C TRP A 86 -3.04 -9.23 8.65
N THR A 87 -3.31 -10.06 7.64
CA THR A 87 -2.31 -10.47 6.65
C THR A 87 -2.91 -10.30 5.26
N PRO A 88 -2.10 -10.03 4.22
CA PRO A 88 -2.55 -9.96 2.83
C PRO A 88 -3.34 -11.18 2.33
N GLU A 89 -3.18 -12.33 2.97
CA GLU A 89 -3.90 -13.58 2.66
C GLU A 89 -5.41 -13.43 2.86
N ARG A 90 -5.83 -12.51 3.74
CA ARG A 90 -7.23 -12.20 4.06
C ARG A 90 -7.94 -11.40 2.98
N MET A 91 -7.21 -10.82 2.02
CA MET A 91 -7.83 -10.12 0.91
C MET A 91 -8.70 -11.07 0.08
N SER A 92 -9.80 -10.55 -0.45
CA SER A 92 -10.63 -11.28 -1.41
C SER A 92 -9.85 -11.54 -2.69
N GLU A 93 -10.27 -12.51 -3.49
CA GLU A 93 -9.66 -12.76 -4.81
C GLU A 93 -9.69 -11.53 -5.72
N ALA A 94 -10.71 -10.67 -5.58
CA ALA A 94 -10.80 -9.40 -6.29
C ALA A 94 -9.72 -8.40 -5.79
N GLY A 95 -9.61 -8.21 -4.46
CA GLY A 95 -8.57 -7.38 -3.86
C GLY A 95 -7.16 -7.86 -4.22
N LYS A 96 -6.92 -9.17 -4.14
CA LYS A 96 -5.67 -9.82 -4.54
C LYS A 96 -5.31 -9.54 -6.00
N LYS A 97 -6.26 -9.60 -6.92
CA LYS A 97 -6.02 -9.30 -8.34
C LYS A 97 -5.61 -7.84 -8.57
N LEU A 98 -6.19 -6.90 -7.83
CA LEU A 98 -5.89 -5.47 -7.97
C LEU A 98 -4.43 -5.15 -7.61
N ILE A 99 -3.85 -5.88 -6.65
CA ILE A 99 -2.43 -5.75 -6.26
C ILE A 99 -1.54 -6.87 -6.80
N ASN A 100 -2.03 -7.68 -7.75
CA ASN A 100 -1.31 -8.81 -8.33
C ASN A 100 -0.77 -9.84 -7.30
N TYR A 101 -1.49 -10.03 -6.18
CA TYR A 101 -1.14 -10.92 -5.07
C TYR A 101 -1.13 -12.40 -5.50
N GLY A 102 -0.13 -13.16 -5.06
CA GLY A 102 -0.03 -14.60 -5.34
C GLY A 102 0.41 -14.96 -6.77
N LYS A 103 0.43 -14.00 -7.71
CA LYS A 103 1.36 -14.14 -8.83
C LYS A 103 2.74 -13.98 -8.23
N GLN A 104 3.49 -15.08 -8.18
CA GLN A 104 4.93 -14.96 -8.20
C GLN A 104 5.24 -14.12 -9.44
N GLN A 105 5.44 -12.82 -9.24
CA GLN A 105 6.63 -12.24 -9.79
C GLN A 105 7.77 -13.14 -9.27
N THR A 106 8.12 -14.20 -10.00
CA THR A 106 9.48 -14.71 -9.99
C THR A 106 10.34 -13.65 -10.66
N ILE A 107 10.33 -12.44 -10.10
CA ILE A 107 11.52 -11.63 -10.10
C ILE A 107 12.38 -12.44 -9.16
N ALA A 108 13.45 -13.06 -9.67
CA ALA A 108 14.48 -13.64 -8.81
C ALA A 108 14.73 -12.63 -7.67
N PRO A 109 14.93 -13.04 -6.40
CA PRO A 109 15.19 -12.07 -5.34
C PRO A 109 16.25 -11.11 -5.86
N ILE A 110 15.85 -9.86 -6.11
CA ILE A 110 16.70 -8.90 -6.80
C ILE A 110 17.96 -8.86 -5.96
N ASN A 111 19.09 -9.26 -6.54
CA ASN A 111 20.33 -9.19 -5.82
C ASN A 111 20.69 -7.71 -5.73
N TYR A 112 20.23 -7.07 -4.65
CA TYR A 112 20.39 -5.66 -4.36
C TYR A 112 21.88 -5.24 -4.28
N GLU A 113 22.80 -6.20 -4.21
CA GLU A 113 24.26 -5.95 -4.30
C GLU A 113 24.76 -5.72 -5.75
N THR A 114 23.95 -6.06 -6.74
CA THR A 114 24.34 -6.04 -8.16
C THR A 114 23.51 -5.13 -9.05
N VAL A 115 22.31 -4.75 -8.61
CA VAL A 115 21.43 -3.94 -9.44
C VAL A 115 21.65 -2.45 -9.26
N MET A 116 21.40 -1.72 -10.34
CA MET A 116 21.56 -0.26 -10.42
C MET A 116 20.22 0.37 -10.78
N PRO A 117 19.47 0.93 -9.83
CA PRO A 117 18.16 1.51 -10.10
C PRO A 117 18.28 2.80 -10.92
N GLN A 118 17.33 3.02 -11.80
CA GLN A 118 17.20 4.20 -12.64
C GLN A 118 15.84 4.87 -12.39
N GLY A 119 15.86 6.14 -12.01
CA GLY A 119 14.68 6.98 -11.88
C GLY A 119 14.01 7.17 -13.24
N MET A 120 12.70 6.93 -13.25
CA MET A 120 11.81 7.06 -14.40
C MET A 120 10.78 8.16 -14.14
N GLY A 121 10.25 8.72 -15.22
CA GLY A 121 9.24 9.78 -15.15
C GLY A 121 9.82 11.17 -15.01
N SER A 122 9.03 12.09 -14.47
CA SER A 122 9.36 13.51 -14.37
C SER A 122 8.87 14.15 -13.07
N LEU A 123 9.62 15.11 -12.56
CA LEU A 123 9.20 15.92 -11.42
C LEU A 123 8.32 17.07 -11.91
N VAL A 124 7.12 17.18 -11.35
CA VAL A 124 6.16 18.26 -11.60
C VAL A 124 5.92 19.00 -10.29
N LYS A 125 6.00 20.33 -10.34
CA LYS A 125 5.56 21.19 -9.23
C LYS A 125 4.17 21.71 -9.56
N GLN A 126 3.21 21.44 -8.68
CA GLN A 126 1.83 21.88 -8.83
C GLN A 126 1.67 23.36 -8.44
N GLU A 127 0.54 23.96 -8.82
CA GLU A 127 0.24 25.38 -8.56
C GLU A 127 0.19 25.71 -7.06
N ASP A 128 -0.21 24.75 -6.23
CA ASP A 128 -0.24 24.85 -4.77
C ASP A 128 1.15 24.70 -4.12
N GLY A 129 2.19 24.42 -4.93
CA GLY A 129 3.56 24.22 -4.48
C GLY A 129 3.93 22.77 -4.17
N SER A 130 2.97 21.83 -4.21
CA SER A 130 3.20 20.40 -3.99
C SER A 130 4.11 19.79 -5.07
N LEU A 131 4.92 18.82 -4.68
CA LEU A 131 5.86 18.14 -5.58
C LEU A 131 5.33 16.74 -5.92
N VAL A 132 5.29 16.43 -7.21
CA VAL A 132 4.74 15.19 -7.75
C VAL A 132 5.73 14.56 -8.70
N LEU A 133 6.05 13.27 -8.51
CA LEU A 133 6.71 12.48 -9.54
C LEU A 133 5.65 11.86 -10.43
N MET A 134 5.73 12.12 -11.73
CA MET A 134 4.81 11.61 -12.73
C MET A 134 5.50 10.51 -13.54
N ASN A 135 4.95 9.30 -13.51
CA ASN A 135 5.47 8.17 -14.28
C ASN A 135 5.10 8.27 -15.77
N GLU A 136 5.60 7.35 -16.59
CA GLU A 136 5.33 7.32 -18.04
C GLU A 136 3.84 7.15 -18.39
N ASN A 137 3.05 6.57 -17.49
CA ASN A 137 1.60 6.40 -17.62
C ASN A 137 0.80 7.64 -17.17
N GLN A 138 1.47 8.79 -16.95
CA GLN A 138 0.87 10.03 -16.44
C GLN A 138 0.24 9.89 -15.05
N GLN A 139 0.63 8.88 -14.28
CA GLN A 139 0.21 8.74 -12.89
C GLN A 139 1.18 9.51 -11.99
N GLY A 140 0.61 10.43 -11.20
CA GLY A 140 1.35 11.28 -10.26
C GLY A 140 1.41 10.70 -8.85
N PHE A 141 2.58 10.76 -8.24
CA PHE A 141 2.83 10.38 -6.85
C PHE A 141 3.33 11.60 -6.09
N MET A 142 2.60 12.00 -5.03
CA MET A 142 3.04 13.08 -4.15
C MET A 142 4.32 12.66 -3.42
N VAL A 143 5.31 13.54 -3.40
CA VAL A 143 6.63 13.26 -2.82
C VAL A 143 7.15 14.48 -2.06
N ASN A 144 8.15 14.26 -1.22
CA ASN A 144 8.92 15.32 -0.58
C ASN A 144 10.33 15.43 -1.18
N ASP A 145 11.08 16.45 -0.75
CA ASP A 145 12.45 16.68 -1.23
C ASP A 145 13.38 15.48 -0.99
N ALA A 146 13.19 14.72 0.10
CA ALA A 146 14.02 13.55 0.39
C ALA A 146 13.80 12.40 -0.63
N ILE A 147 12.54 12.16 -1.02
CA ILE A 147 12.20 11.16 -2.04
C ILE A 147 12.69 11.62 -3.42
N ILE A 148 12.60 12.92 -3.73
CA ILE A 148 13.12 13.48 -4.98
C ILE A 148 14.63 13.34 -5.06
N ASP A 149 15.34 13.69 -3.97
CA ASP A 149 16.78 13.52 -3.87
C ASP A 149 17.16 12.05 -4.10
N PHE A 150 16.46 11.14 -3.42
CA PHE A 150 16.69 9.71 -3.57
C PHE A 150 16.43 9.22 -5.01
N TRP A 151 15.30 9.62 -5.60
CA TRP A 151 14.94 9.28 -6.98
C TRP A 151 16.00 9.80 -7.98
N ARG A 152 16.56 10.98 -7.76
CA ARG A 152 17.67 11.52 -8.57
C ARG A 152 18.98 10.74 -8.39
N LEU A 153 19.21 10.12 -7.23
CA LEU A 153 20.38 9.28 -7.00
C LEU A 153 20.30 7.95 -7.75
N CYS A 154 19.08 7.45 -8.02
CA CYS A 154 18.81 6.33 -8.92
C CYS A 154 19.10 6.75 -10.37
N ASN A 155 20.36 6.72 -10.79
CA ASN A 155 20.79 7.16 -12.12
C ASN A 155 21.22 6.01 -13.04
N GLY A 156 20.97 4.75 -12.64
CA GLY A 156 21.40 3.56 -13.36
C GLY A 156 22.89 3.25 -13.26
N GLN A 157 23.66 4.00 -12.47
CA GLN A 157 25.10 3.80 -12.30
C GLN A 157 25.52 3.41 -10.88
N ARG A 158 24.65 3.63 -9.89
CA ARG A 158 24.92 3.33 -8.48
C ARG A 158 24.20 2.08 -8.05
N LYS A 159 24.88 1.25 -7.25
CA LYS A 159 24.25 0.09 -6.65
C LYS A 159 23.38 0.50 -5.47
N ILE A 160 22.44 -0.35 -5.11
CA ILE A 160 21.59 -0.09 -3.94
C ILE A 160 22.42 -0.04 -2.66
N THR A 161 23.48 -0.84 -2.55
CA THR A 161 24.43 -0.75 -1.43
C THR A 161 25.02 0.66 -1.27
N ASP A 162 25.36 1.31 -2.37
CA ASP A 162 25.92 2.66 -2.37
C ASP A 162 24.84 3.68 -1.95
N LEU A 163 23.60 3.49 -2.43
CA LEU A 163 22.45 4.33 -2.04
C LEU A 163 22.15 4.21 -0.55
N VAL A 164 22.19 2.99 0.01
CA VAL A 164 21.99 2.76 1.45
C VAL A 164 23.07 3.48 2.26
N GLU A 165 24.34 3.37 1.84
CA GLU A 165 25.45 4.00 2.54
C GLU A 165 25.38 5.54 2.48
N MET A 166 25.05 6.11 1.33
CA MET A 166 24.84 7.55 1.17
C MET A 166 23.66 8.05 2.02
N PHE A 167 22.57 7.29 2.07
CA PHE A 167 21.42 7.64 2.90
C PHE A 167 21.78 7.58 4.38
N ALA A 168 22.45 6.51 4.83
CA ALA A 168 22.94 6.34 6.19
C ALA A 168 23.84 7.51 6.63
N GLN A 169 24.79 7.91 5.79
CA GLN A 169 25.67 9.05 6.03
C GLN A 169 24.91 10.37 6.14
N LYS A 170 23.93 10.61 5.27
CA LYS A 170 23.15 11.86 5.24
C LYS A 170 22.34 12.06 6.54
N ILE A 171 21.83 10.98 7.13
CA ILE A 171 20.99 11.04 8.33
C ILE A 171 21.72 10.63 9.62
N GLY A 172 23.01 10.31 9.54
CA GLY A 172 23.84 9.96 10.69
C GLY A 172 23.48 8.62 11.35
N LEU A 173 22.87 7.70 10.61
CA LEU A 173 22.46 6.37 11.12
C LEU A 173 23.36 5.25 10.61
N GLN A 174 23.25 4.08 11.22
CA GLN A 174 23.99 2.89 10.78
C GLN A 174 23.33 2.24 9.57
N ARG A 175 24.15 1.67 8.66
CA ARG A 175 23.68 0.98 7.44
C ARG A 175 22.53 0.00 7.71
N GLY A 176 22.66 -0.86 8.72
CA GLY A 176 21.62 -1.86 9.04
C GLY A 176 20.29 -1.28 9.51
N GLN A 177 20.27 -0.04 10.00
CA GLN A 177 19.05 0.65 10.41
C GLN A 177 18.29 1.23 9.21
N VAL A 178 19.00 1.61 8.15
CA VAL A 178 18.42 2.31 6.99
C VAL A 178 18.19 1.40 5.78
N GLU A 179 18.86 0.23 5.74
CA GLU A 179 18.82 -0.70 4.63
C GLU A 179 17.38 -1.13 4.31
N LYS A 180 16.59 -1.45 5.34
CA LYS A 180 15.18 -1.83 5.17
C LYS A 180 14.33 -0.69 4.59
N GLU A 181 14.54 0.53 5.06
CA GLU A 181 13.77 1.71 4.61
C GLU A 181 14.10 2.06 3.17
N VAL A 182 15.38 2.02 2.79
CA VAL A 182 15.84 2.27 1.42
C VAL A 182 15.32 1.20 0.46
N LEU A 183 15.36 -0.08 0.86
CA LEU A 183 14.81 -1.17 0.05
C LEU A 183 13.29 -1.03 -0.13
N GLN A 184 12.58 -0.66 0.93
CA GLN A 184 11.14 -0.43 0.87
C GLN A 184 10.80 0.78 -0.03
N LEU A 185 11.58 1.85 0.03
CA LEU A 185 11.41 3.02 -0.84
C LEU A 185 11.65 2.67 -2.31
N ILE A 186 12.71 1.92 -2.63
CA ILE A 186 12.98 1.44 -3.98
C ILE A 186 11.83 0.59 -4.49
N GLN A 187 11.31 -0.31 -3.66
CA GLN A 187 10.18 -1.17 -3.99
C GLN A 187 8.92 -0.35 -4.31
N GLN A 188 8.59 0.63 -3.46
CA GLN A 188 7.45 1.53 -3.67
C GLN A 188 7.58 2.34 -4.97
N LEU A 189 8.75 2.92 -5.23
CA LEU A 189 9.00 3.68 -6.46
C LEU A 189 8.96 2.76 -7.69
N ARG A 190 9.44 1.51 -7.58
CA ARG A 190 9.37 0.52 -8.65
C ARG A 190 7.93 0.15 -8.98
N ASP A 191 7.14 -0.15 -7.96
CA ASP A 191 5.72 -0.50 -8.14
C ASP A 191 4.91 0.68 -8.70
N GLY A 192 5.32 1.91 -8.37
CA GLY A 192 4.79 3.14 -8.97
C GLY A 192 5.29 3.45 -10.39
N GLY A 193 6.19 2.63 -10.97
CA GLY A 193 6.79 2.89 -12.28
C GLY A 193 7.70 4.12 -12.32
N LEU A 194 8.18 4.58 -11.16
CA LEU A 194 9.08 5.71 -10.98
C LEU A 194 10.55 5.29 -10.85
N VAL A 195 10.83 4.01 -10.65
CA VAL A 195 12.17 3.43 -10.69
C VAL A 195 12.15 2.15 -11.51
N SER A 196 13.07 2.04 -12.46
CA SER A 196 13.35 0.80 -13.17
C SER A 196 14.60 0.15 -12.59
N ILE A 197 14.60 -1.18 -12.50
CA ILE A 197 15.76 -1.96 -12.08
C ILE A 197 16.13 -2.85 -13.26
N GLN A 198 17.27 -2.58 -13.89
CA GLN A 198 17.79 -3.48 -14.92
C GLN A 198 18.37 -4.72 -14.22
N GLU A 199 17.74 -5.87 -14.42
CA GLU A 199 18.34 -7.14 -14.06
C GLU A 199 19.43 -7.48 -15.08
N PRO A 200 20.62 -7.95 -14.64
CA PRO A 200 21.58 -8.50 -15.60
C PRO A 200 20.91 -9.67 -16.32
N GLU A 201 20.91 -9.64 -17.67
CA GLU A 201 20.36 -10.72 -18.48
C GLU A 201 20.89 -12.07 -17.98
N VAL A 202 20.01 -12.93 -17.48
CA VAL A 202 20.30 -14.36 -17.38
C VAL A 202 20.42 -14.87 -18.82
N SER A 203 21.65 -14.86 -19.34
CA SER A 203 22.00 -15.56 -20.56
C SER A 203 21.51 -17.00 -20.43
N ASN A 204 20.46 -17.33 -21.19
CA ASN A 204 19.96 -18.68 -21.33
C ASN A 204 21.09 -19.53 -21.93
N VAL A 205 21.86 -20.19 -21.07
CA VAL A 205 22.81 -21.22 -21.49
C VAL A 205 21.98 -22.37 -22.06
N GLN A 206 21.90 -22.43 -23.39
CA GLN A 206 21.41 -23.61 -24.09
C GLN A 206 22.28 -24.80 -23.70
N PHE A 207 21.76 -25.67 -22.82
CA PHE A 207 22.31 -26.99 -22.64
C PHE A 207 22.05 -27.79 -23.92
N LYS A 208 23.04 -27.81 -24.83
CA LYS A 208 23.10 -28.83 -25.88
C LYS A 208 23.30 -30.19 -25.20
N LYS A 209 22.37 -31.11 -25.44
CA LYS A 209 22.60 -32.55 -25.34
C LYS A 209 22.26 -33.18 -26.66
#